data_AF-A0A3N5S2B3-F1
#
_entry.id   AF-A0A3N5S2B3-F1
#
_cell.length_a   1.000
_cell.length_b   1.000
_cell.length_c   1.000
_cell.angle_alpha   90.00
_cell.angle_beta   90.00
_cell.angle_gamma   90.00
#
_symmetry.space_group_name_H-M   'P 1'
#
loop_
_entity.id
_entity.type
_entity.pdbx_description
1 polymer ?
#
loop_
_entity_poly.entity_id
_entity_poly.type
_entity_poly.pdbx_seq_one_letter_code
_entity_poly.pdbx_strand_id
1 'polypeptide(L)' 'MSFHIISLGCAKNLVDSERANGQMRALGFQPAPSPEEANILIVNTCGFIEEAKKES' A
#
# COMPACT_ATOMS: atom_id res chain seq x y z
N MET A 1 11.39 12.38 -4.66
CA MET A 1 11.20 10.94 -4.91
C MET A 1 9.72 10.62 -4.73
N SER A 2 9.09 10.04 -5.75
CA SER A 2 7.65 9.71 -5.75
C SER A 2 7.38 8.26 -5.37
N PHE A 3 6.24 7.97 -4.74
CA PHE A 3 5.83 6.60 -4.36
C PHE A 3 4.36 6.33 -4.68
N HIS A 4 4.00 5.06 -4.90
CA HIS A 4 2.61 4.63 -5.05
C HIS A 4 2.37 3.34 -4.27
N ILE A 5 1.23 3.22 -3.60
CA ILE A 5 0.86 2.04 -2.81
C ILE A 5 -0.33 1.35 -3.46
N ILE A 6 -0.15 0.09 -3.85
CA ILE A 6 -1.23 -0.80 -4.28
C ILE A 6 -1.59 -1.68 -3.09
N SER A 7 -2.85 -1.65 -2.67
CA SER A 7 -3.37 -2.51 -1.60
C SER A 7 -4.23 -3.62 -2.20
N LEU A 8 -3.82 -4.86 -1.97
CA LEU A 8 -4.52 -6.07 -2.36
C LEU A 8 -4.92 -6.83 -1.10
N GLY A 9 -6.05 -7.54 -1.14
CA GLY A 9 -6.56 -8.30 0.00
C GLY A 9 -7.74 -7.61 0.68
N CYS A 10 -7.74 -7.57 2.01
CA CYS A 10 -8.91 -7.16 2.80
C CYS A 10 -8.78 -5.73 3.36
N ALA A 11 -9.81 -5.29 4.09
CA ALA A 11 -9.87 -3.96 4.70
C ALA A 11 -8.67 -3.66 5.63
N LYS A 12 -8.04 -4.68 6.22
CA LYS A 12 -6.82 -4.51 7.04
C LYS A 12 -5.67 -3.94 6.21
N ASN A 13 -5.47 -4.42 4.98
CA ASN A 13 -4.42 -3.91 4.09
C ASN A 13 -4.65 -2.44 3.73
N LEU A 14 -5.90 -1.98 3.62
CA LEU A 14 -6.18 -0.57 3.36
C LEU A 14 -5.77 0.32 4.55
N VAL A 15 -6.12 -0.08 5.78
CA VAL A 15 -5.73 0.66 7.00
C VAL A 15 -4.21 0.71 7.15
N ASP A 16 -3.52 -0.41 6.89
CA ASP A 16 -2.06 -0.47 6.94
C ASP A 16 -1.41 0.42 5.86
N SER A 17 -1.99 0.46 4.66
CA SER A 17 -1.52 1.30 3.57
C SER A 17 -1.70 2.79 3.84
N GLU A 18 -2.76 3.21 4.53
CA GLU A 18 -2.91 4.60 4.98
C GLU A 18 -1.83 5.00 6.00
N ARG A 19 -1.51 4.08 6.93
CA ARG A 19 -0.40 4.28 7.87
C ARG A 19 0.94 4.42 7.13
N ALA A 20 1.19 3.55 6.16
CA ALA A 20 2.39 3.61 5.32
C ALA A 20 2.46 4.91 4.51
N ASN A 21 1.34 5.36 3.92
CA ASN A 21 1.23 6.65 3.21
C ASN A 21 1.63 7.82 4.11
N GLY A 22 1.13 7.86 5.36
CA GLY A 22 1.50 8.88 6.35
C GLY A 22 3.01 8.87 6.67
N GLN A 23 3.60 7.69 6.85
CA GLN A 23 5.04 7.56 7.13
C GLN A 23 5.90 8.00 5.94
N MET A 24 5.54 7.61 4.72
CA MET A 24 6.24 8.02 3.50
C MET A 24 6.21 9.53 3.31
N ARG A 25 5.06 10.17 3.55
CA ARG A 25 4.94 11.63 3.54
C ARG A 25 5.80 12.30 4.61
N ALA A 26 5.84 11.75 5.83
CA ALA A 26 6.68 12.26 6.92
C ALA A 26 8.19 12.17 6.62
N LEU A 27 8.60 11.20 5.80
CA LEU A 27 9.97 11.05 5.30
C LEU A 27 10.28 11.94 4.08
N GLY A 28 9.32 12.76 3.63
CA GLY A 28 9.49 13.70 2.51
C GLY A 28 9.21 13.12 1.12
N PHE A 29 8.72 11.88 1.02
CA PHE A 29 8.29 11.32 -0.26
C PHE A 29 6.92 11.89 -0.68
N GLN A 30 6.69 11.96 -1.99
CA GLN A 30 5.43 12.47 -2.56
C GLN A 30 4.64 11.33 -3.20
N PRO A 31 3.32 11.23 -2.98
CA PRO A 31 2.53 10.22 -3.66
C PRO A 31 2.42 10.52 -5.16
N ALA A 32 2.61 9.50 -5.97
CA ALA A 32 2.36 9.52 -7.41
C ALA A 32 0.88 9.20 -7.69
N PRO A 33 0.25 9.84 -8.68
CA PRO A 33 -1.14 9.60 -9.03
C PRO A 33 -1.37 8.22 -9.66
N SER A 34 -0.31 7.62 -10.21
CA SER A 34 -0.34 6.30 -10.86
C SER A 34 0.94 5.50 -10.52
N PRO A 35 0.90 4.16 -10.58
CA PRO A 35 2.08 3.31 -10.44
C PRO A 35 3.19 3.64 -11.45
N GLU A 36 2.82 4.04 -12.67
CA GLU A 36 3.73 4.33 -13.78
C GLU A 36 4.56 5.61 -13.54
N GLU A 37 4.05 6.52 -12.72
CA GLU A 37 4.70 7.79 -12.35
C GLU A 37 5.51 7.69 -11.05
N ALA A 38 5.52 6.52 -10.40
CA ALA A 38 6.19 6.31 -9.12
C ALA A 38 7.66 5.91 -9.29
N ASN A 39 8.56 6.50 -8.50
CA ASN A 39 9.93 5.99 -8.37
C ASN A 39 9.98 4.73 -7.49
N ILE A 40 9.02 4.57 -6.59
CA ILE A 40 8.90 3.44 -5.66
C ILE A 40 7.47 2.91 -5.71
N LEU A 41 7.31 1.63 -6.01
CA LEU A 41 6.02 0.93 -5.93
C LEU A 41 5.99 0.04 -4.68
N ILE A 42 4.96 0.20 -3.86
CA ILE A 42 4.71 -0.61 -2.67
C ILE A 42 3.46 -1.44 -2.92
N VAL A 43 3.57 -2.76 -2.85
CA VAL A 43 2.43 -3.68 -2.95
C VAL A 43 2.16 -4.29 -1.58
N ASN A 44 1.07 -3.88 -0.95
CA ASN A 44 0.60 -4.44 0.31
C ASN A 44 -0.42 -5.54 0.02
N THR A 45 -0.11 -6.78 0.40
CA THR A 45 -0.97 -7.95 0.17
C THR A 45 -1.03 -8.83 1.42
N CYS A 46 -2.06 -9.66 1.55
CA CYS A 46 -2.12 -10.65 2.63
C CYS A 46 -1.06 -11.75 2.42
N GLY A 47 -0.29 -12.05 3.47
CA GLY A 47 0.67 -13.17 3.46
C GLY A 47 0.02 -14.56 3.55
N PHE A 48 -1.24 -14.64 3.99
CA PHE A 48 -1.98 -15.89 4.13
C PHE A 48 -3.09 -15.97 3.08
N ILE A 49 -2.80 -16.60 1.94
CA ILE A 49 -3.77 -16.80 0.86
C ILE A 49 -5.02 -17.56 1.34
N GLU A 50 -4.87 -18.47 2.30
CA GLU A 50 -5.96 -19.31 2.82
C GLU A 50 -6.83 -18.60 3.88
N GLU A 51 -6.25 -17.85 4.82
CA GLU A 51 -7.04 -17.12 5.83
C GLU A 51 -7.70 -15.86 5.27
N ALA A 52 -7.05 -15.17 4.32
CA ALA A 52 -7.63 -13.99 3.67
C ALA A 52 -8.93 -14.30 2.89
N LYS A 53 -9.05 -15.53 2.36
CA LYS A 53 -10.29 -16.01 1.71
C LYS A 53 -11.44 -16.26 2.69
N LYS A 54 -11.17 -16.53 3.97
CA LYS A 54 -12.20 -16.86 4.98
C LYS A 54 -12.77 -15.63 5.68
N GLU A 55 -12.05 -14.52 5.70
CA GLU A 55 -12.46 -13.27 6.36
C GLU A 55 -13.03 -12.20 5.40
N SER A 56 -13.23 -12.53 4.12
CA SER A 56 -13.80 -11.62 3.10
C SER A 56 -15.27 -11.89 2.83
#